data_AF-W7FGW8-F1
#
_entry.id   AF-W7FGW8-F1
#
_cell.length_a   1.000
_cell.length_b   1.000
_cell.length_c   1.000
_cell.angle_alpha   90.00
_cell.angle_beta   90.00
_cell.angle_gamma   90.00
#
_symmetry.space_group_name_H-M   'P 1'
#
loop_
_entity.id
_entity.type
_entity.pdbx_description
1 polymer ?
#
loop_
_entity_poly.entity_id
_entity_poly.type
_entity_poly.pdbx_seq_one_letter_code
_entity_poly.pdbx_strand_id
1 'polypeptide(L)'
;MKEEEKIEDNCIDLYIMIISNLTRCKEGVYKVLDINNDSNINIKEDNFKVSFFLNKLLYFFFLPIKPSINKNLSDKYIYVSHVLINISSIKESIVFFKNVAFLNKISDQILNVERFRAILPFIINLCLNEVIHPYIFHDDCYLFPYVLSYLYTNDYNITKSGSYNNSNNNEEINTQNIHHIIMNKSSILVSCSVIKSRILIILFYLCNRDYSREKLLSYGISDILKNWKSCEKNAEFINDIENVTNKLIEGSNSREAIAT
;
A
#
# COMPACT_ATOMS: atom_id res chain seq x y z
N MET A 1 6.94 30.23 -21.74
CA MET A 1 5.90 29.21 -21.98
C MET A 1 4.99 29.73 -23.07
N LYS A 2 4.90 29.00 -24.17
CA LYS A 2 3.95 29.31 -25.25
C LYS A 2 2.53 29.03 -24.74
N GLU A 3 1.52 29.77 -25.18
CA GLU A 3 0.14 29.65 -24.67
C GLU A 3 -0.43 28.22 -24.79
N GLU A 4 -0.03 27.48 -25.82
CA GLU A 4 -0.40 26.07 -26.02
C GLU A 4 0.08 25.16 -24.86
N GLU A 5 1.30 25.34 -24.36
CA GLU A 5 1.84 24.57 -23.23
C GLU A 5 1.03 24.82 -21.95
N LYS A 6 0.52 26.05 -21.76
CA LYS A 6 -0.36 26.37 -20.63
C LYS A 6 -1.73 25.69 -20.75
N ILE A 7 -2.28 25.60 -21.96
CA ILE A 7 -3.56 24.95 -22.20
C ILE A 7 -3.43 23.43 -21.99
N GLU A 8 -2.36 22.82 -22.49
CA GLU A 8 -2.09 21.38 -22.28
C GLU A 8 -1.90 21.04 -20.79
N ASP A 9 -1.14 21.83 -20.04
CA ASP A 9 -0.96 21.65 -18.60
C ASP A 9 -2.27 21.75 -17.81
N ASN A 10 -3.23 22.53 -18.30
CA ASN A 10 -4.54 22.72 -17.68
C ASN A 10 -5.50 21.54 -17.97
N CYS A 11 -5.29 20.80 -19.05
CA CYS A 11 -6.15 19.69 -19.49
C CYS A 11 -5.59 18.31 -19.14
N ILE A 12 -4.43 18.24 -18.49
CA ILE A 12 -3.72 16.99 -18.23
C ILE A 12 -4.52 15.97 -17.41
N ASP A 13 -5.32 16.45 -16.46
CA ASP A 13 -6.19 15.62 -15.63
C ASP A 13 -7.32 14.97 -16.43
N LEU A 14 -7.84 15.67 -17.44
CA LEU A 14 -8.83 15.11 -18.38
C LEU A 14 -8.22 13.96 -19.19
N TYR A 15 -7.00 14.14 -19.73
CA TYR A 15 -6.31 13.08 -20.46
C TYR A 15 -6.04 11.86 -19.59
N ILE A 16 -5.51 12.06 -18.38
CA ILE A 16 -5.29 10.98 -17.42
C ILE A 16 -6.61 10.26 -17.09
N MET A 17 -7.70 11.00 -16.92
CA MET A 17 -9.02 10.41 -16.65
C MET A 17 -9.52 9.56 -17.83
N ILE A 18 -9.35 10.02 -19.09
CA ILE A 18 -9.70 9.22 -20.27
C ILE A 18 -8.89 7.93 -20.30
N ILE A 19 -7.57 8.02 -20.09
CA ILE A 19 -6.67 6.85 -20.06
C ILE A 19 -7.06 5.88 -18.95
N SER A 20 -7.43 6.39 -17.77
CA SER A 20 -7.88 5.56 -16.64
C SER A 20 -9.16 4.78 -16.97
N ASN A 21 -10.03 5.32 -17.82
CA ASN A 21 -11.21 4.61 -18.30
C ASN A 21 -10.88 3.60 -19.39
N LEU A 22 -10.00 3.95 -20.33
CA LEU A 22 -9.55 3.03 -21.38
C LEU A 22 -8.84 1.80 -20.78
N THR A 23 -8.09 1.98 -19.70
CA THR A 23 -7.41 0.87 -19.01
C THR A 23 -8.34 -0.02 -18.20
N ARG A 24 -9.66 0.22 -18.16
CA ARG A 24 -10.60 -0.72 -17.54
C ARG A 24 -10.75 -2.02 -18.32
N CYS A 25 -10.46 -2.00 -19.63
CA CYS A 25 -10.41 -3.20 -20.45
C CYS A 25 -8.97 -3.70 -20.60
N LYS A 26 -8.83 -5.01 -20.82
CA LYS A 26 -7.55 -5.70 -20.96
C LYS A 26 -6.71 -5.13 -22.10
N GLU A 27 -7.34 -4.80 -23.23
CA GLU A 27 -6.69 -4.20 -24.40
C GLU A 27 -6.11 -2.83 -24.09
N GLY A 28 -6.79 -2.04 -23.25
CA GLY A 28 -6.29 -0.74 -22.80
C GLY A 28 -5.05 -0.88 -21.92
N VAL A 29 -5.06 -1.85 -20.99
CA VAL A 29 -3.88 -2.19 -20.18
C VAL A 29 -2.73 -2.62 -21.07
N TYR A 30 -2.98 -3.48 -22.05
CA TYR A 30 -1.95 -3.98 -22.96
C TYR A 30 -1.31 -2.87 -23.77
N LYS A 31 -2.10 -1.94 -24.29
CA LYS A 31 -1.58 -0.74 -24.97
C LYS A 31 -0.74 0.14 -24.05
N VAL A 32 -1.17 0.35 -22.80
CA VAL A 32 -0.40 1.14 -21.84
C VAL A 32 0.89 0.43 -21.43
N LEU A 33 0.95 -0.90 -21.49
CA LEU A 33 2.13 -1.69 -21.15
C LEU A 33 2.98 -2.09 -22.37
N ASP A 34 2.63 -1.64 -23.58
CA ASP A 34 3.22 -2.11 -24.85
C ASP A 34 3.28 -3.65 -24.96
N ILE A 35 2.24 -4.33 -24.45
CA ILE A 35 2.09 -5.79 -24.53
C ILE A 35 1.39 -6.14 -25.84
N ASN A 36 2.02 -6.99 -26.65
CA ASN A 36 1.42 -7.50 -27.89
C ASN A 36 0.30 -8.50 -27.58
N ASN A 37 -0.83 -8.40 -28.28
CA ASN A 37 -2.00 -9.28 -28.09
C ASN A 37 -1.74 -10.74 -28.52
N ASP A 38 -0.74 -10.97 -29.36
CA ASP A 38 -0.52 -12.26 -30.02
C ASP A 38 0.47 -13.13 -29.25
N SER A 39 0.00 -14.34 -28.89
CA SER A 39 0.73 -15.52 -28.42
C SER A 39 1.18 -15.57 -26.96
N ASN A 40 0.99 -16.74 -26.34
CA ASN A 40 1.47 -17.19 -25.02
C ASN A 40 2.63 -16.36 -24.45
N ILE A 41 2.28 -15.27 -23.77
CA ILE A 41 3.22 -14.26 -23.34
C ILE A 41 3.97 -14.79 -22.12
N ASN A 42 5.09 -15.47 -22.36
CA ASN A 42 6.09 -15.69 -21.34
C ASN A 42 6.98 -14.43 -21.29
N ILE A 43 6.45 -13.34 -20.72
CA ILE A 43 7.25 -12.14 -20.44
C ILE A 43 8.37 -12.57 -19.48
N LYS A 44 9.58 -12.65 -20.01
CA LYS A 44 10.79 -12.74 -19.18
C LYS A 44 11.06 -11.39 -18.55
N GLU A 45 11.53 -11.40 -17.30
CA GLU A 45 11.85 -10.19 -16.52
C GLU A 45 12.76 -9.23 -17.28
N ASP A 46 13.72 -9.77 -18.04
CA ASP A 46 14.70 -8.98 -18.81
C ASP A 46 14.11 -8.21 -20.01
N ASN A 47 12.92 -8.59 -20.48
CA ASN A 47 12.30 -8.02 -21.68
C ASN A 47 11.19 -7.00 -21.38
N PHE A 48 10.79 -6.84 -20.11
CA PHE A 48 9.70 -5.94 -19.77
C PHE A 48 10.20 -4.49 -19.66
N LYS A 49 10.18 -3.77 -20.80
CA LYS A 49 10.46 -2.33 -20.82
C LYS A 49 9.18 -1.56 -20.51
N VAL A 50 9.28 -0.63 -19.57
CA VAL A 50 8.18 0.28 -19.25
C VAL A 50 7.87 1.12 -20.49
N SER A 51 6.64 1.08 -20.97
CA SER A 51 6.23 1.88 -22.12
C SER A 51 6.53 3.35 -21.88
N PHE A 52 6.85 4.08 -22.95
CA PHE A 52 7.05 5.53 -22.87
C PHE A 52 5.83 6.23 -22.27
N PHE A 53 4.63 5.72 -22.60
CA PHE A 53 3.37 6.28 -22.15
C PHE A 53 3.13 6.09 -20.65
N LEU A 54 3.35 4.88 -20.13
CA LEU A 54 3.23 4.60 -18.70
C LEU A 54 4.28 5.39 -17.92
N ASN A 55 5.52 5.47 -18.40
CA ASN A 55 6.55 6.31 -17.77
C ASN A 55 6.11 7.77 -17.63
N LYS A 56 5.46 8.34 -18.64
CA LYS A 56 4.95 9.71 -18.59
C LYS A 56 3.81 9.86 -17.56
N LEU A 57 2.91 8.90 -17.47
CA LEU A 57 1.84 8.88 -16.44
C LEU A 57 2.42 8.79 -15.03
N LEU A 58 3.38 7.90 -14.82
CA LEU A 58 4.07 7.74 -13.54
C LEU A 58 4.83 9.00 -13.14
N TYR A 59 5.50 9.65 -14.10
CA TYR A 59 6.13 10.94 -13.87
C TYR A 59 5.14 11.95 -13.32
N PHE A 60 3.94 12.08 -13.91
CA PHE A 60 2.91 12.97 -13.39
C PHE A 60 2.45 12.60 -11.98
N PHE A 61 2.27 11.31 -11.70
CA PHE A 61 1.88 10.86 -10.36
C PHE A 61 2.93 11.18 -9.30
N PHE A 62 4.21 11.15 -9.66
CA PHE A 62 5.31 11.49 -8.74
C PHE A 62 5.57 12.99 -8.58
N LEU A 63 4.88 13.85 -9.36
CA LEU A 63 4.95 15.29 -9.14
C LEU A 63 4.23 15.68 -7.84
N PRO A 64 4.62 16.82 -7.23
CA PRO A 64 3.90 17.40 -6.11
C PRO A 64 2.41 17.60 -6.43
N ILE A 65 1.58 17.51 -5.39
CA ILE A 65 0.14 17.72 -5.48
C ILE A 65 -0.15 19.10 -6.06
N LYS A 66 -0.97 19.13 -7.10
CA LYS A 66 -1.45 20.36 -7.73
C LYS A 66 -2.95 20.26 -7.94
N PRO A 67 -3.73 21.30 -7.58
CA PRO A 67 -5.16 21.28 -7.82
C PRO A 67 -5.46 21.28 -9.33
N SER A 68 -6.58 20.68 -9.71
CA SER A 68 -7.12 20.85 -11.05
C SER A 68 -7.71 22.25 -11.18
N ILE A 69 -7.50 22.88 -12.34
CA ILE A 69 -8.09 24.19 -12.65
C ILE A 69 -9.54 24.02 -13.10
N ASN A 70 -9.85 22.89 -13.74
CA ASN A 70 -11.14 22.62 -14.38
C ASN A 70 -12.08 21.78 -13.50
N LYS A 71 -11.60 21.24 -12.38
CA LYS A 71 -12.35 20.35 -11.50
C LYS A 71 -12.03 20.64 -10.03
N ASN A 72 -12.95 20.30 -9.14
CA ASN A 72 -12.75 20.36 -7.68
C ASN A 72 -11.88 19.18 -7.19
N LEU A 73 -10.72 18.98 -7.80
CA LEU A 73 -9.74 17.96 -7.42
C LEU A 73 -8.54 18.64 -6.78
N SER A 74 -8.20 18.24 -5.56
CA SER A 74 -7.01 18.70 -4.84
C SER A 74 -5.71 18.22 -5.50
N ASP A 75 -5.75 17.04 -6.13
CA ASP A 75 -4.65 16.48 -6.90
C ASP A 75 -5.11 16.11 -8.31
N LYS A 76 -4.65 16.87 -9.30
CA LYS A 76 -4.98 16.67 -10.70
C LYS A 76 -4.37 15.40 -11.30
N TYR A 77 -3.39 14.79 -10.63
CA TYR A 77 -2.75 13.54 -11.07
C TYR A 77 -3.31 12.30 -10.37
N ILE A 78 -4.31 12.46 -9.49
CA ILE A 78 -4.84 11.36 -8.67
C ILE A 78 -5.34 10.18 -9.52
N TYR A 79 -5.86 10.44 -10.73
CA TYR A 79 -6.38 9.40 -11.61
C TYR A 79 -5.32 8.44 -12.18
N VAL A 80 -4.02 8.74 -12.04
CA VAL A 80 -2.97 7.75 -12.36
C VAL A 80 -3.08 6.53 -11.43
N SER A 81 -3.61 6.69 -10.21
CA SER A 81 -3.87 5.56 -9.31
C SER A 81 -4.81 4.53 -9.95
N HIS A 82 -5.82 4.96 -10.71
CA HIS A 82 -6.74 4.06 -11.40
C HIS A 82 -6.04 3.29 -12.53
N VAL A 83 -5.11 3.93 -13.24
CA VAL A 83 -4.26 3.22 -14.22
C VAL A 83 -3.44 2.15 -13.50
N LEU A 84 -2.79 2.48 -12.37
CA LEU A 84 -2.04 1.54 -11.54
C LEU A 84 -2.90 0.36 -11.06
N ILE A 85 -4.11 0.64 -10.57
CA ILE A 85 -5.09 -0.40 -10.16
C ILE A 85 -5.39 -1.34 -11.32
N ASN A 86 -5.66 -0.78 -12.50
CA ASN A 86 -6.01 -1.57 -13.68
C ASN A 86 -4.83 -2.39 -14.22
N ILE A 87 -3.61 -1.84 -14.23
CA ILE A 87 -2.45 -2.61 -14.68
C ILE A 87 -2.18 -3.76 -13.69
N SER A 88 -2.25 -3.52 -12.38
CA SER A 88 -1.97 -4.52 -11.34
C SER A 88 -3.01 -5.65 -11.22
N SER A 89 -4.21 -5.48 -11.77
CA SER A 89 -5.24 -6.52 -11.74
C SER A 89 -5.03 -7.63 -12.77
N ILE A 90 -4.10 -7.43 -13.71
CA ILE A 90 -3.80 -8.38 -14.79
C ILE A 90 -2.52 -9.15 -14.48
N LYS A 91 -2.56 -10.48 -14.57
CA LYS A 91 -1.44 -11.35 -14.16
C LYS A 91 -0.16 -11.09 -14.96
N GLU A 92 -0.33 -10.82 -16.24
CA GLU A 92 0.74 -10.58 -17.21
C GLU A 92 1.57 -9.32 -16.87
N SER A 93 1.02 -8.37 -16.12
CA SER A 93 1.73 -7.15 -15.75
C SER A 93 2.62 -7.32 -14.52
N ILE A 94 2.54 -8.44 -13.79
CA ILE A 94 3.19 -8.57 -12.47
C ILE A 94 4.69 -8.33 -12.53
N VAL A 95 5.32 -8.70 -13.66
CA VAL A 95 6.75 -8.49 -13.93
C VAL A 95 7.15 -7.03 -13.83
N PHE A 96 6.26 -6.09 -14.21
CA PHE A 96 6.50 -4.65 -14.09
C PHE A 96 6.79 -4.22 -12.65
N PHE A 97 6.15 -4.88 -11.69
CA PHE A 97 6.26 -4.51 -10.27
C PHE A 97 7.47 -5.13 -9.59
N LYS A 98 8.21 -6.02 -10.26
CA LYS A 98 9.43 -6.66 -9.74
C LYS A 98 10.62 -5.71 -9.74
N ASN A 99 10.41 -4.51 -9.21
CA ASN A 99 11.38 -3.43 -9.17
C ASN A 99 11.22 -2.65 -7.87
N VAL A 100 12.13 -2.89 -6.92
CA VAL A 100 12.10 -2.28 -5.58
C VAL A 100 12.21 -0.76 -5.67
N ALA A 101 13.04 -0.22 -6.58
CA ALA A 101 13.16 1.23 -6.74
C ALA A 101 11.85 1.88 -7.23
N PHE A 102 11.11 1.19 -8.11
CA PHE A 102 9.77 1.63 -8.52
C PHE A 102 8.77 1.56 -7.36
N LEU A 103 8.74 0.44 -6.63
CA LEU A 103 7.88 0.27 -5.45
C LEU A 103 8.16 1.35 -4.40
N ASN A 104 9.42 1.78 -4.21
CA ASN A 104 9.78 2.87 -3.31
C ASN A 104 9.25 4.23 -3.78
N LYS A 105 9.33 4.55 -5.09
CA LYS A 105 8.70 5.77 -5.62
C LYS A 105 7.19 5.80 -5.41
N ILE A 106 6.53 4.64 -5.50
CA ILE A 106 5.12 4.48 -5.16
C ILE A 106 4.89 4.66 -3.65
N SER A 107 5.77 4.09 -2.83
CA SER A 107 5.71 4.19 -1.38
C SER A 107 5.77 5.65 -0.92
N ASP A 108 6.62 6.49 -1.52
CA ASP A 108 6.66 7.92 -1.20
C ASP A 108 5.31 8.62 -1.39
N GLN A 109 4.46 8.12 -2.30
CA GLN A 109 3.11 8.66 -2.52
C GLN A 109 2.13 8.27 -1.42
N ILE A 110 2.38 7.17 -0.70
CA ILE A 110 1.55 6.71 0.43
C ILE A 110 1.58 7.69 1.58
N LEU A 111 2.66 8.48 1.75
CA LEU A 111 2.75 9.47 2.83
C LEU A 111 1.72 10.60 2.71
N ASN A 112 1.04 10.73 1.56
CA ASN A 112 -0.13 11.58 1.42
C ASN A 112 -1.42 10.75 1.57
N VAL A 113 -2.29 11.13 2.52
CA VAL A 113 -3.52 10.39 2.85
C VAL A 113 -4.45 10.17 1.65
N GLU A 114 -4.64 11.18 0.80
CA GLU A 114 -5.54 11.08 -0.37
C GLU A 114 -4.95 10.17 -1.45
N ARG A 115 -3.65 10.30 -1.74
CA ARG A 115 -2.95 9.38 -2.65
C ARG A 115 -2.92 7.96 -2.11
N PHE A 116 -2.70 7.78 -0.81
CA PHE A 116 -2.76 6.47 -0.17
C PHE A 116 -4.12 5.83 -0.33
N ARG A 117 -5.19 6.57 0.00
CA ARG A 117 -6.56 6.12 -0.19
C ARG A 117 -6.82 5.68 -1.64
N ALA A 118 -6.33 6.46 -2.60
CA ALA A 118 -6.51 6.18 -4.02
C ALA A 118 -5.72 4.95 -4.51
N ILE A 119 -4.54 4.69 -3.95
CA ILE A 119 -3.65 3.59 -4.40
C ILE A 119 -3.80 2.29 -3.58
N LEU A 120 -4.57 2.28 -2.49
CA LEU A 120 -4.83 1.06 -1.72
C LEU A 120 -5.35 -0.13 -2.55
N PRO A 121 -6.28 0.02 -3.52
CA PRO A 121 -6.69 -1.12 -4.34
C PRO A 121 -5.55 -1.69 -5.19
N PHE A 122 -4.58 -0.86 -5.60
CA PHE A 122 -3.37 -1.31 -6.27
C PHE A 122 -2.49 -2.14 -5.33
N ILE A 123 -2.30 -1.68 -4.08
CA ILE A 123 -1.53 -2.42 -3.07
C ILE A 123 -2.19 -3.77 -2.78
N ILE A 124 -3.53 -3.80 -2.68
CA ILE A 124 -4.29 -5.05 -2.53
C ILE A 124 -3.99 -6.01 -3.69
N ASN A 125 -4.05 -5.54 -4.94
CA ASN A 125 -3.76 -6.37 -6.11
C ASN A 125 -2.33 -6.96 -6.06
N LEU A 126 -1.34 -6.16 -5.64
CA LEU A 126 0.02 -6.68 -5.43
C LEU A 126 0.05 -7.76 -4.35
N CYS A 127 -0.60 -7.53 -3.21
CA CYS A 127 -0.62 -8.49 -2.11
C CYS A 127 -1.25 -9.82 -2.53
N LEU A 128 -2.29 -9.80 -3.36
CA LEU A 128 -2.97 -10.99 -3.88
C LEU A 128 -2.10 -11.86 -4.81
N ASN A 129 -0.94 -11.36 -5.26
CA ASN A 129 -0.05 -12.09 -6.16
C ASN A 129 1.27 -12.48 -5.47
N GLU A 130 1.37 -13.74 -5.04
CA GLU A 130 2.51 -14.25 -4.27
C GLU A 130 3.87 -14.09 -4.97
N VAL A 131 3.89 -14.03 -6.30
CA VAL A 131 5.11 -13.86 -7.09
C VAL A 131 5.80 -12.52 -6.78
N ILE A 132 5.06 -11.51 -6.28
CA ILE A 132 5.60 -10.20 -5.93
C ILE A 132 6.05 -10.08 -4.48
N HIS A 133 5.72 -11.06 -3.63
CA HIS A 133 6.04 -11.03 -2.20
C HIS A 133 7.52 -10.78 -1.93
N PRO A 134 8.48 -11.41 -2.64
CA PRO A 134 9.91 -11.13 -2.45
C PRO A 134 10.33 -9.67 -2.71
N TYR A 135 9.54 -8.93 -3.49
CA TYR A 135 9.83 -7.53 -3.88
C TYR A 135 9.14 -6.52 -2.96
N ILE A 136 7.87 -6.77 -2.58
CA ILE A 136 7.14 -5.90 -1.65
C ILE A 136 7.64 -6.04 -0.21
N PHE A 137 8.23 -7.19 0.13
CA PHE A 137 8.88 -7.47 1.42
C PHE A 137 10.41 -7.48 1.35
N HIS A 138 10.98 -6.97 0.25
CA HIS A 138 12.43 -6.77 0.16
C HIS A 138 12.89 -5.79 1.24
N ASP A 139 14.08 -6.00 1.79
CA ASP A 139 14.55 -5.23 2.95
C ASP A 139 14.74 -3.73 2.61
N ASP A 140 15.11 -3.42 1.37
CA ASP A 140 15.16 -2.05 0.83
C ASP A 140 13.80 -1.47 0.40
N CYS A 141 12.71 -2.24 0.49
CA CYS A 141 11.38 -1.79 0.05
C CYS A 141 10.62 -1.14 1.20
N TYR A 142 10.15 0.09 0.99
CA TYR A 142 9.47 0.88 2.03
C TYR A 142 7.96 0.72 2.04
N LEU A 143 7.40 -0.10 1.13
CA LEU A 143 5.96 -0.22 0.93
C LEU A 143 5.22 -0.59 2.22
N PHE A 144 5.56 -1.71 2.85
CA PHE A 144 4.91 -2.14 4.09
C PHE A 144 5.26 -1.27 5.29
N PRO A 145 6.53 -0.87 5.51
CA PRO A 145 6.82 0.09 6.57
C PRO A 145 5.96 1.36 6.49
N TYR A 146 5.73 1.90 5.29
CA TYR A 146 4.90 3.10 5.12
C TYR A 146 3.41 2.80 5.26
N VAL A 147 2.92 1.65 4.78
CA VAL A 147 1.52 1.24 5.02
C VAL A 147 1.24 1.06 6.52
N LEU A 148 2.14 0.39 7.24
CA LEU A 148 2.00 0.10 8.66
C LEU A 148 2.16 1.33 9.55
N SER A 149 2.90 2.36 9.12
CA SER A 149 3.03 3.61 9.88
C SER A 149 1.71 4.36 10.04
N TYR A 150 0.69 4.08 9.21
CA TYR A 150 -0.67 4.62 9.37
C TYR A 150 -1.45 3.95 10.52
N LEU A 151 -1.00 2.79 10.99
CA LEU A 151 -1.62 2.01 12.07
C LEU A 151 -0.88 2.13 13.41
N TYR A 152 0.18 2.93 13.46
CA TYR A 152 1.00 3.07 14.67
C TYR A 152 1.05 4.53 15.13
N THR A 153 1.06 4.74 16.43
CA THR A 153 1.31 6.06 17.03
C THR A 153 2.34 5.99 18.15
N ASN A 154 3.26 6.96 18.13
CA ASN A 154 4.29 7.14 19.15
C ASN A 154 3.71 7.73 20.46
N ASP A 155 2.52 8.33 20.42
CA ASP A 155 1.88 8.99 21.56
C ASP A 155 1.27 8.01 22.57
N TYR A 156 1.45 6.70 22.39
CA TYR A 156 0.99 5.67 23.32
C TYR A 156 1.48 5.88 24.76
N ASN A 157 2.72 6.36 24.93
CA ASN A 157 3.25 6.67 26.25
C ASN A 157 2.61 7.92 26.86
N ILE A 158 2.13 8.86 26.04
CA ILE A 158 1.47 10.09 26.49
C ILE A 158 0.03 9.78 26.92
N THR A 159 -0.72 8.98 26.15
CA THR A 159 -2.08 8.56 26.50
C THR A 159 -2.13 7.68 27.75
N LYS A 160 -1.09 6.86 28.01
CA LYS A 160 -0.93 6.15 29.30
C LYS A 160 -0.63 7.08 30.48
N SER A 161 0.21 8.10 30.30
CA SER A 161 0.59 9.00 31.40
C SER A 161 -0.56 9.86 31.95
N GLY A 162 -1.61 10.07 31.15
CA GLY A 162 -2.84 10.76 31.56
C GLY A 162 -3.88 9.85 32.22
N SER A 163 -3.71 8.53 32.22
CA SER A 163 -4.66 7.55 32.77
C SER A 163 -4.12 6.92 34.06
N TYR A 164 -4.01 7.73 35.12
CA TYR A 164 -3.98 7.19 36.48
C TYR A 164 -5.35 6.61 36.81
N ASN A 165 -5.56 5.33 36.46
CA ASN A 165 -6.24 4.32 37.28
C ASN A 165 -6.56 3.05 36.48
N ASN A 166 -6.29 1.92 37.14
CA ASN A 166 -6.83 0.57 36.91
C ASN A 166 -6.53 -0.14 35.57
N SER A 167 -5.56 -1.04 35.58
CA SER A 167 -5.81 -2.48 35.78
C SER A 167 -4.58 -3.32 35.42
N ASN A 168 -4.28 -4.27 36.31
CA ASN A 168 -3.22 -5.27 36.19
C ASN A 168 -3.62 -6.30 35.12
N ASN A 169 -3.05 -6.17 33.91
CA ASN A 169 -2.73 -7.24 32.93
C ASN A 169 -2.27 -6.64 31.59
N ASN A 170 -1.45 -5.58 31.63
CA ASN A 170 -1.00 -4.91 30.41
C ASN A 170 0.38 -5.45 30.03
N GLU A 171 0.43 -6.38 29.09
CA GLU A 171 1.66 -6.68 28.35
C GLU A 171 2.23 -5.37 27.81
N GLU A 172 3.41 -4.97 28.27
CA GLU A 172 4.08 -3.78 27.77
C GLU A 172 4.34 -3.94 26.26
N ILE A 173 3.96 -2.94 25.48
CA ILE A 173 4.27 -2.91 24.04
C ILE A 173 5.78 -2.73 23.92
N ASN A 174 6.48 -3.77 23.43
CA ASN A 174 7.92 -3.70 23.25
C ASN A 174 8.25 -2.96 21.95
N THR A 175 8.35 -1.64 22.04
CA THR A 175 8.70 -0.77 20.89
C THR A 175 10.05 -1.10 20.23
N GLN A 176 10.94 -1.85 20.91
CA GLN A 176 12.22 -2.29 20.33
C GLN A 176 12.04 -3.24 19.13
N ASN A 177 10.88 -3.88 19.02
CA ASN A 177 10.59 -4.83 17.95
C ASN A 177 9.95 -4.18 16.72
N ILE A 178 9.56 -2.90 16.79
CA ILE A 178 8.90 -2.20 15.68
C ILE A 178 9.96 -1.68 14.73
N HIS A 179 9.79 -1.97 13.44
CA HIS A 179 10.74 -1.57 12.42
C HIS A 179 10.96 -0.04 12.41
N HIS A 180 12.22 0.39 12.43
CA HIS A 180 12.61 1.80 12.61
C HIS A 180 11.93 2.77 11.62
N ILE A 181 11.73 2.35 10.36
CA ILE A 181 11.03 3.17 9.36
C ILE A 181 9.57 3.46 9.78
N ILE A 182 8.88 2.49 10.38
CA ILE A 182 7.51 2.65 10.85
C ILE A 182 7.47 3.71 11.94
N MET A 183 8.38 3.63 12.93
CA MET A 183 8.48 4.60 14.02
C MET A 183 8.85 6.01 13.52
N ASN A 184 9.70 6.11 12.50
CA ASN A 184 10.13 7.39 11.94
C ASN A 184 9.05 8.07 11.09
N LYS A 185 8.12 7.30 10.53
CA LYS A 185 7.04 7.79 9.66
C LYS A 185 5.67 7.82 10.33
N SER A 186 5.53 7.20 11.50
CA SER A 186 4.32 7.26 12.29
C SER A 186 4.13 8.68 12.83
N SER A 187 2.87 9.09 12.89
CA SER A 187 2.46 10.32 13.57
C SER A 187 1.23 9.99 14.41
N ILE A 188 0.06 10.38 13.94
CA ILE A 188 -1.23 10.04 14.52
C ILE A 188 -1.82 8.89 13.71
N LEU A 189 -2.53 7.99 14.39
CA LEU A 189 -3.31 6.94 13.74
C LEU A 189 -4.24 7.53 12.68
N VAL A 190 -4.29 6.88 11.53
CA VAL A 190 -5.17 7.31 10.45
C VAL A 190 -6.62 7.35 10.93
N SER A 191 -7.33 8.44 10.68
CA SER A 191 -8.76 8.55 11.06
C SER A 191 -9.70 7.96 9.99
N CYS A 192 -9.23 7.87 8.74
CA CYS A 192 -10.03 7.40 7.61
C CYS A 192 -10.38 5.91 7.72
N SER A 193 -11.67 5.62 7.92
CA SER A 193 -12.19 4.24 8.02
C SER A 193 -11.92 3.40 6.76
N VAL A 194 -11.98 4.00 5.57
CA VAL A 194 -11.69 3.32 4.30
C VAL A 194 -10.24 2.84 4.25
N ILE A 195 -9.30 3.62 4.77
CA ILE A 195 -7.90 3.23 4.86
C ILE A 195 -7.75 2.06 5.85
N LYS A 196 -8.28 2.21 7.08
CA LYS A 196 -8.25 1.17 8.12
C LYS A 196 -8.77 -0.18 7.60
N SER A 197 -9.97 -0.17 7.05
CA SER A 197 -10.64 -1.38 6.53
C SER A 197 -9.82 -2.06 5.43
N ARG A 198 -9.27 -1.28 4.49
CA ARG A 198 -8.43 -1.84 3.40
C ARG A 198 -7.10 -2.39 3.91
N ILE A 199 -6.47 -1.76 4.90
CA ILE A 199 -5.25 -2.31 5.51
C ILE A 199 -5.58 -3.62 6.25
N LEU A 200 -6.71 -3.72 6.95
CA LEU A 200 -7.14 -4.98 7.57
C LEU A 200 -7.35 -6.09 6.53
N ILE A 201 -7.95 -5.79 5.37
CA ILE A 201 -8.06 -6.75 4.26
C ILE A 201 -6.68 -7.23 3.79
N ILE A 202 -5.74 -6.30 3.61
CA ILE A 202 -4.35 -6.61 3.23
C ILE A 202 -3.72 -7.55 4.28
N LEU A 203 -3.80 -7.19 5.56
CA LEU A 203 -3.23 -7.99 6.65
C LEU A 203 -3.87 -9.38 6.72
N PHE A 204 -5.20 -9.46 6.65
CA PHE A 204 -5.93 -10.73 6.71
C PHE A 204 -5.54 -11.68 5.59
N TYR A 205 -5.30 -11.17 4.37
CA TYR A 205 -4.81 -11.97 3.26
C TYR A 205 -3.39 -12.46 3.52
N LEU A 206 -2.47 -11.54 3.85
CA LEU A 206 -1.05 -11.84 4.03
C LEU A 206 -0.78 -12.78 5.21
N CYS A 207 -1.57 -12.70 6.28
CA CYS A 207 -1.44 -13.60 7.44
C CYS A 207 -1.71 -15.07 7.10
N ASN A 208 -2.42 -15.37 6.00
CA ASN A 208 -2.71 -16.74 5.58
C ASN A 208 -1.49 -17.43 4.91
N ARG A 209 -0.41 -16.68 4.63
CA ARG A 209 0.78 -17.19 3.96
C ARG A 209 1.97 -17.11 4.90
N ASP A 210 2.66 -18.23 5.10
CA ASP A 210 3.82 -18.36 5.98
C ASP A 210 4.88 -17.28 5.74
N TYR A 211 5.35 -17.14 4.50
CA TYR A 211 6.38 -16.15 4.14
C TYR A 211 5.96 -14.71 4.46
N SER A 212 4.74 -14.34 4.06
CA SER A 212 4.21 -12.99 4.32
C SER A 212 4.01 -12.73 5.81
N ARG A 213 3.51 -13.74 6.55
CA ARG A 213 3.31 -13.68 7.99
C ARG A 213 4.63 -13.46 8.73
N GLU A 214 5.68 -14.21 8.39
CA GLU A 214 7.02 -14.01 8.96
C GLU A 214 7.54 -12.60 8.69
N LYS A 215 7.39 -12.10 7.45
CA LYS A 215 7.81 -10.73 7.11
C LYS A 215 7.02 -9.68 7.90
N LEU A 216 5.70 -9.84 8.05
CA LEU A 216 4.89 -8.95 8.90
C LEU A 216 5.34 -9.00 10.37
N LEU A 217 5.65 -10.18 10.91
CA LEU A 217 6.19 -10.34 12.26
C LEU A 217 7.54 -9.64 12.41
N SER A 218 8.42 -9.71 11.41
CA SER A 218 9.71 -9.01 11.41
C SER A 218 9.57 -7.47 11.41
N TYR A 219 8.42 -6.94 11.00
CA TYR A 219 8.12 -5.52 11.11
C TYR A 219 7.54 -5.10 12.47
N GLY A 220 7.28 -6.04 13.37
CA GLY A 220 6.64 -5.78 14.67
C GLY A 220 5.12 -5.65 14.59
N ILE A 221 4.46 -6.31 13.62
CA ILE A 221 3.01 -6.18 13.41
C ILE A 221 2.18 -6.49 14.67
N SER A 222 2.62 -7.43 15.51
CA SER A 222 1.92 -7.78 16.75
C SER A 222 1.85 -6.60 17.72
N ASP A 223 2.96 -5.88 17.88
CA ASP A 223 3.04 -4.68 18.73
C ASP A 223 2.26 -3.51 18.13
N ILE A 224 2.28 -3.37 16.79
CA ILE A 224 1.50 -2.37 16.05
C ILE A 224 -0.01 -2.60 16.23
N LEU A 225 -0.49 -3.85 16.12
CA LEU A 225 -1.90 -4.18 16.30
C LEU A 225 -2.36 -3.96 17.75
N LYS A 226 -1.52 -4.31 18.74
CA LYS A 226 -1.79 -3.99 20.16
C LYS A 226 -1.88 -2.47 20.38
N ASN A 227 -0.95 -1.70 19.81
CA ASN A 227 -0.94 -0.24 19.85
C ASN A 227 -2.23 0.33 19.24
N TRP A 228 -2.58 -0.08 18.02
CA TRP A 228 -3.79 0.37 17.34
C TRP A 228 -5.04 0.03 18.14
N LYS A 229 -5.21 -1.23 18.57
CA LYS A 229 -6.36 -1.70 19.34
C LYS A 229 -6.61 -0.84 20.58
N SER A 230 -5.54 -0.51 21.31
CA SER A 230 -5.64 0.30 22.54
C SER A 230 -6.14 1.73 22.32
N CYS A 231 -5.99 2.26 21.11
CA CYS A 231 -6.35 3.61 20.74
C CYS A 231 -7.63 3.67 19.88
N GLU A 232 -8.12 2.53 19.41
CA GLU A 232 -9.29 2.42 18.57
C GLU A 232 -10.58 2.50 19.41
N LYS A 233 -11.57 3.25 18.93
CA LYS A 233 -12.87 3.40 19.59
C LYS A 233 -13.98 2.63 18.88
N ASN A 234 -13.79 2.30 17.60
CA ASN A 234 -14.78 1.56 16.84
C ASN A 234 -14.68 0.06 17.15
N ALA A 235 -15.74 -0.50 17.73
CA ALA A 235 -15.84 -1.91 18.11
C ALA A 235 -15.66 -2.88 16.92
N GLU A 236 -16.11 -2.51 15.72
CA GLU A 236 -15.95 -3.33 14.51
C GLU A 236 -14.46 -3.49 14.17
N PHE A 237 -13.71 -2.37 14.17
CA PHE A 237 -12.26 -2.42 13.94
C PHE A 237 -11.52 -3.15 15.07
N ILE A 238 -11.95 -3.01 16.33
CA ILE A 238 -11.35 -3.77 17.44
C ILE A 238 -11.49 -5.28 17.19
N ASN A 239 -12.68 -5.74 16.80
CA ASN A 239 -12.93 -7.15 16.48
C ASN A 239 -12.12 -7.62 15.27
N ASP A 240 -12.02 -6.81 14.22
CA ASP A 240 -11.19 -7.16 13.05
C ASP A 240 -9.69 -7.22 13.39
N ILE A 241 -9.20 -6.32 14.25
CA ILE A 241 -7.81 -6.36 14.76
C ILE A 241 -7.57 -7.64 15.56
N GLU A 242 -8.51 -8.06 16.41
CA GLU A 242 -8.43 -9.32 17.15
C GLU A 242 -8.38 -10.52 16.20
N ASN A 243 -9.23 -10.54 15.17
CA ASN A 243 -9.25 -11.61 14.18
C ASN A 243 -7.91 -11.73 13.43
N VAL A 244 -7.32 -10.60 13.02
CA VAL A 244 -5.99 -10.59 12.39
C VAL A 244 -4.91 -11.04 13.39
N THR A 245 -4.98 -10.60 14.64
CA THR A 245 -4.03 -10.98 15.69
C THR A 245 -4.06 -12.49 15.97
N ASN A 246 -5.25 -13.08 16.06
CA ASN A 246 -5.41 -14.53 16.28
C ASN A 246 -4.81 -15.33 15.12
N LYS A 247 -5.03 -14.90 13.86
CA LYS A 247 -4.43 -15.54 12.69
C LYS A 247 -2.89 -15.49 12.66
N LEU A 248 -2.30 -14.41 13.16
CA LEU A 248 -0.84 -14.32 13.30
C LEU A 248 -0.31 -15.36 14.29
N ILE A 249 -1.03 -15.61 15.39
CA ILE A 249 -0.66 -16.56 16.45
C ILE A 249 -0.87 -18.01 16.00
N GLU A 250 -2.04 -18.34 15.45
CA GLU A 250 -2.37 -19.71 15.00
C GLU A 250 -1.35 -20.26 14.01
N GLY A 251 -0.93 -19.42 13.06
CA GLY A 251 0.07 -19.78 12.07
C GLY A 251 1.51 -19.85 12.61
N SER A 252 1.75 -19.39 13.83
CA SER A 252 3.04 -19.50 14.53
C SER A 252 3.09 -20.80 15.35
N ASN A 253 2.01 -21.14 16.05
CA ASN A 253 1.91 -22.34 16.89
C ASN A 253 1.89 -23.65 16.07
N SER A 254 1.36 -23.63 14.84
CA SER A 254 1.39 -24.80 13.95
C SER A 254 2.81 -25.24 13.57
N ARG A 255 3.82 -24.36 13.70
CA ARG A 255 5.23 -24.69 13.43
C ARG A 255 5.96 -25.29 14.62
N GLU A 256 5.69 -24.82 15.83
CA GLU A 256 6.27 -25.43 17.04
C GLU A 256 5.88 -26.91 17.14
N ALA A 257 4.68 -27.28 16.69
CA ALA A 257 4.20 -28.66 16.65
C ALA A 257 4.82 -29.54 15.54
N ILE A 258 5.48 -28.96 14.53
CA ILE A 258 6.13 -29.70 13.42
C ILE A 258 7.65 -29.79 13.63
N ALA A 259 8.22 -28.91 14.46
CA ALA A 259 9.64 -28.87 14.78
C ALA A 259 10.05 -29.71 16.01
N THR A 260 9.10 -30.41 16.65
CA THR A 260 9.29 -31.40 17.72
C THR A 260 9.06 -32.82 17.21
#